data_AF-A0A4P8SRX9-F1
#
_entry.id   AF-A0A4P8SRX9-F1
#
_cell.length_a   1.000
_cell.length_b   1.000
_cell.length_c   1.000
_cell.angle_alpha   90.00
_cell.angle_beta   90.00
_cell.angle_gamma   90.00
#
_symmetry.space_group_name_H-M   'P 1'
#
loop_
_entity.id
_entity.type
_entity.pdbx_description
1 polymer ?
#
loop_
_entity_poly.entity_id
_entity_poly.type
_entity_poly.pdbx_seq_one_letter_code
_entity_poly.pdbx_strand_id
1 'polypeptide(L)'
;MDGVGVVDEAGRLRLLGNAGAGAAFGVVLAVLVASSWVTTTTALLVGVGVPAGVVGAAIGVWTQLRSWRAAGGYERSVAVQRWIADRRVPPGVTADEWIPALQAQADREGAGWGKIVLCVLWTAMTLSMADQHGPLLTGMLVTLWLGIGAWSALWVIPRARAARALLRRGVATEPHPTES
;
A
#
# COMPACT_ATOMS: atom_id res chain seq x y z
N MET A 1 7.14 -7.13 -22.52
CA MET A 1 6.87 -6.22 -21.38
C MET A 1 5.37 -6.27 -21.10
N ASP A 2 4.85 -7.48 -20.91
CA ASP A 2 3.47 -7.79 -21.27
C ASP A 2 2.71 -8.26 -20.02
N GLY A 3 1.53 -7.69 -19.78
CA GLY A 3 0.65 -8.11 -18.68
C GLY A 3 0.18 -7.02 -17.71
N VAL A 4 0.57 -5.75 -17.91
CA VAL A 4 -0.01 -4.63 -17.15
C VAL A 4 -1.16 -3.94 -17.92
N GLY A 5 -1.20 -3.98 -19.24
CA GLY A 5 -2.21 -3.26 -20.04
C GLY A 5 -1.92 -1.76 -20.15
N VAL A 6 -2.82 -1.00 -20.79
CA VAL A 6 -2.63 0.44 -21.02
C VAL A 6 -2.91 1.21 -19.74
N VAL A 7 -1.92 1.99 -19.27
CA VAL A 7 -2.02 2.77 -18.03
C VAL A 7 -2.49 4.19 -18.35
N ASP A 8 -3.63 4.58 -17.79
CA ASP A 8 -4.16 5.94 -17.89
C ASP A 8 -3.42 6.92 -16.97
N GLU A 9 -3.77 8.20 -17.03
CA GLU A 9 -3.12 9.25 -16.23
C GLU A 9 -3.26 9.03 -14.72
N ALA A 10 -4.40 8.48 -14.27
CA ALA A 10 -4.59 8.10 -12.88
C ALA A 10 -3.64 6.98 -12.44
N GLY A 11 -3.36 6.03 -13.33
CA GLY A 11 -2.37 4.98 -13.12
C GLY A 11 -0.95 5.53 -13.05
N ARG A 12 -0.61 6.51 -13.90
CA ARG A 12 0.69 7.21 -13.87
C ARG A 12 0.90 7.97 -12.56
N LEU A 13 -0.11 8.72 -12.11
CA LEU A 13 -0.07 9.42 -10.82
C LEU A 13 0.11 8.45 -9.64
N ARG A 14 -0.49 7.26 -9.72
CA ARG A 14 -0.26 6.20 -8.71
C ARG A 14 1.16 5.65 -8.74
N LEU A 15 1.75 5.49 -9.92
CA LEU A 15 3.16 5.10 -10.03
C LEU A 15 4.08 6.17 -9.46
N LEU A 16 3.81 7.45 -9.74
CA LEU A 16 4.56 8.57 -9.17
C LEU A 16 4.41 8.65 -7.65
N GLY A 17 3.18 8.47 -7.13
CA GLY A 17 2.93 8.43 -5.69
C GLY A 17 3.68 7.29 -5.00
N ASN A 18 3.67 6.09 -5.59
CA ASN A 18 4.44 4.96 -5.05
C ASN A 18 5.95 5.11 -5.22
N ALA A 19 6.41 5.75 -6.29
CA ALA A 19 7.81 6.11 -6.45
C ALA A 19 8.24 7.08 -5.35
N GLY A 20 7.45 8.12 -5.08
CA GLY A 20 7.72 9.10 -4.02
C GLY A 20 7.71 8.46 -2.62
N ALA A 21 6.70 7.64 -2.33
CA ALA A 21 6.62 6.91 -1.07
C ALA A 21 7.81 5.94 -0.88
N GLY A 22 8.16 5.22 -1.95
CA GLY A 22 9.33 4.35 -1.97
C GLY A 22 10.62 5.12 -1.75
N ALA A 23 10.80 6.28 -2.38
CA ALA A 23 11.96 7.13 -2.19
C ALA A 23 12.09 7.63 -0.76
N ALA A 24 11.01 8.19 -0.20
CA ALA A 24 11.01 8.67 1.18
C ALA A 24 11.38 7.55 2.16
N PHE A 25 10.83 6.34 1.97
CA PHE A 25 11.18 5.19 2.80
C PHE A 25 12.65 4.77 2.63
N GLY A 26 13.16 4.70 1.40
CA GLY A 26 14.56 4.36 1.13
C GLY A 26 15.54 5.34 1.78
N VAL A 27 15.27 6.65 1.68
CA VAL A 27 16.06 7.70 2.34
C VAL A 27 16.06 7.48 3.85
N VAL A 28 14.88 7.36 4.47
CA VAL A 28 14.78 7.22 5.93
C VAL A 28 15.47 5.96 6.41
N LEU A 29 15.28 4.83 5.72
CA LEU A 29 15.92 3.56 6.08
C LEU A 29 17.44 3.65 6.01
N ALA A 30 17.98 4.23 4.94
CA ALA A 30 19.43 4.33 4.77
C ALA A 30 20.06 5.31 5.76
N VAL A 31 19.39 6.41 6.05
CA VAL A 31 19.81 7.36 7.09
C VAL A 31 19.75 6.72 8.47
N LEU A 32 18.71 5.94 8.76
CA LEU A 32 18.58 5.18 10.01
C LEU A 32 19.76 4.21 10.19
N VAL A 33 20.02 3.38 9.18
CA VAL A 33 21.13 2.42 9.22
C VAL A 33 22.47 3.14 9.35
N ALA A 34 22.72 4.18 8.56
CA ALA A 34 23.98 4.89 8.61
C ALA A 34 24.17 5.67 9.94
N SER A 35 23.10 6.19 10.53
CA SER A 35 23.12 6.89 11.83
C SER A 35 23.49 5.98 13.00
N SER A 36 23.40 4.66 12.83
CA SER A 36 23.82 3.69 13.85
C SER A 36 25.34 3.51 13.94
N TRP A 37 26.10 4.03 12.97
CA TRP A 37 27.57 3.91 12.91
C TRP A 37 28.28 5.26 12.81
N VAL A 38 27.61 6.29 12.28
CA VAL A 38 28.21 7.60 11.99
C VAL A 38 27.21 8.72 12.30
N THR A 39 27.71 9.85 12.82
CA THR A 39 26.90 11.06 13.07
C THR A 39 26.24 11.54 11.76
N THR A 40 24.95 11.87 11.83
CA THR A 40 24.20 12.30 10.65
C THR A 40 24.70 13.65 10.14
N THR A 41 25.34 13.66 8.98
CA THR A 41 25.84 14.87 8.31
C THR A 41 25.13 15.09 6.97
N THR A 42 25.15 16.32 6.46
CA THR A 42 24.60 16.66 5.13
C THR A 42 25.24 15.83 4.02
N ALA A 43 26.53 15.54 4.13
CA ALA A 43 27.26 14.67 3.20
C ALA A 43 26.71 13.23 3.18
N LEU A 44 26.31 12.70 4.34
CA LEU A 44 25.70 11.38 4.47
C LEU A 44 24.28 11.34 3.87
N LEU A 45 23.50 12.40 4.05
CA LEU A 45 22.18 12.54 3.42
C LEU A 45 22.28 12.56 1.89
N VAL A 46 23.24 13.29 1.33
CA VAL A 46 23.42 13.37 -0.12
C VAL A 46 24.07 12.10 -0.68
N GLY A 47 25.12 11.59 -0.02
CA GLY A 47 25.90 10.45 -0.50
C GLY A 47 25.21 9.09 -0.33
N VAL A 48 24.36 8.93 0.68
CA VAL A 48 23.70 7.65 0.99
C VAL A 48 22.18 7.77 0.89
N GLY A 49 21.61 8.86 1.42
CA GLY A 49 20.17 9.10 1.39
C GLY A 49 19.62 9.22 -0.04
N VAL A 50 20.22 10.04 -0.89
CA VAL A 50 19.74 10.24 -2.27
C VAL A 50 19.79 8.94 -3.09
N PRO A 51 20.90 8.18 -3.16
CA PRO A 51 20.92 6.89 -3.85
C PRO A 51 19.90 5.91 -3.28
N ALA A 52 19.76 5.83 -1.96
CA ALA A 52 18.76 4.97 -1.34
C ALA A 52 17.32 5.39 -1.68
N GLY A 53 17.06 6.69 -1.84
CA GLY A 53 15.80 7.21 -2.34
C GLY A 53 15.51 6.76 -3.78
N VAL A 54 16.51 6.77 -4.66
CA VAL A 54 16.34 6.26 -6.04
C VAL A 54 16.01 4.77 -6.04
N VAL A 55 16.72 3.97 -5.24
CA VAL A 55 16.44 2.54 -5.09
C VAL A 55 15.04 2.31 -4.52
N GLY A 56 14.67 3.07 -3.49
CA GLY A 56 13.34 3.03 -2.88
C GLY A 56 12.24 3.36 -3.87
N ALA A 57 12.41 4.39 -4.71
CA ALA A 57 11.46 4.73 -5.77
C ALA A 57 11.30 3.59 -6.77
N ALA A 58 12.40 3.00 -7.22
CA ALA A 58 12.39 1.87 -8.14
C ALA A 58 11.64 0.67 -7.55
N ILE A 59 11.85 0.36 -6.27
CA ILE A 59 11.13 -0.71 -5.56
C ILE A 59 9.64 -0.37 -5.45
N GLY A 60 9.27 0.87 -5.13
CA GLY A 60 7.88 1.33 -5.05
C GLY A 60 7.13 1.17 -6.38
N VAL A 61 7.76 1.57 -7.49
CA VAL A 61 7.22 1.38 -8.84
C VAL A 61 7.13 -0.11 -9.18
N TRP A 62 8.19 -0.87 -8.92
CA TRP A 62 8.25 -2.29 -9.26
C TRP A 62 7.21 -3.12 -8.52
N THR A 63 7.04 -2.88 -7.21
CA THR A 63 6.03 -3.56 -6.39
C THR A 63 4.61 -3.23 -6.87
N GLN A 64 4.36 -1.98 -7.24
CA GLN A 64 3.08 -1.59 -7.83
C GLN A 64 2.80 -2.31 -9.15
N LEU A 65 3.77 -2.31 -10.06
CA LEU A 65 3.65 -3.00 -11.35
C LEU A 65 3.46 -4.51 -11.15
N ARG A 66 4.19 -5.12 -10.21
CA ARG A 66 4.04 -6.53 -9.85
C ARG A 66 2.65 -6.82 -9.31
N SER A 67 2.09 -5.93 -8.49
CA SER A 67 0.73 -6.07 -7.95
C SER A 67 -0.32 -6.03 -9.05
N TRP A 68 -0.16 -5.17 -10.05
CA TRP A 68 -1.07 -5.12 -11.20
C TRP A 68 -0.97 -6.38 -12.05
N ARG A 69 0.24 -6.89 -12.31
CA ARG A 69 0.40 -8.17 -13.03
C ARG A 69 -0.24 -9.33 -12.28
N ALA A 70 -0.03 -9.41 -10.96
CA ALA A 70 -0.62 -10.46 -10.13
C ALA A 70 -2.16 -10.40 -10.09
N ALA A 71 -2.74 -9.21 -10.27
CA ALA A 71 -4.19 -9.02 -10.35
C ALA A 71 -4.77 -9.21 -11.77
N GLY A 72 -3.97 -9.67 -12.73
CA GLY A 72 -4.39 -9.87 -14.12
C GLY A 72 -4.41 -8.59 -14.97
N GLY A 73 -3.70 -7.54 -14.54
CA GLY A 73 -3.51 -6.28 -15.28
C GLY A 73 -4.04 -5.04 -14.56
N TYR A 74 -3.65 -3.87 -15.06
CA TYR A 74 -4.09 -2.56 -14.59
C TYR A 74 -5.60 -2.40 -14.75
N GLU A 75 -6.14 -2.75 -15.92
CA GLU A 75 -7.57 -2.61 -16.23
C GLU A 75 -8.44 -3.41 -15.26
N ARG A 76 -8.06 -4.67 -14.99
CA ARG A 76 -8.76 -5.53 -14.01
C ARG A 76 -8.65 -4.96 -12.61
N SER A 77 -7.47 -4.46 -12.24
CA SER A 77 -7.25 -3.78 -10.96
C SER A 77 -8.15 -2.54 -10.82
N VAL A 78 -8.29 -1.71 -11.86
CA VAL A 78 -9.13 -0.51 -11.86
C VAL A 78 -10.61 -0.87 -11.83
N ALA A 79 -11.03 -1.88 -12.59
CA ALA A 79 -12.42 -2.35 -12.61
C ALA A 79 -12.88 -2.77 -11.20
N VAL A 80 -12.13 -3.65 -10.53
CA VAL A 80 -12.41 -4.07 -9.14
C VAL A 80 -12.47 -2.87 -8.21
N GLN A 81 -11.57 -1.91 -8.42
CA GLN A 81 -11.56 -0.70 -7.61
C GLN A 81 -12.77 0.19 -7.81
N ARG A 82 -13.30 0.30 -9.03
CA ARG A 82 -14.55 0.99 -9.35
C ARG A 82 -15.74 0.26 -8.73
N TRP A 83 -15.80 -1.07 -8.81
CA TRP A 83 -16.88 -1.84 -8.18
C TRP A 83 -17.01 -1.58 -6.67
N ILE A 84 -15.87 -1.45 -5.99
CA ILE A 84 -15.83 -1.13 -4.55
C ILE A 84 -16.29 0.31 -4.30
N ALA A 85 -15.87 1.25 -5.14
CA ALA A 85 -16.25 2.66 -5.01
C ALA A 85 -17.76 2.85 -5.25
N ASP A 86 -18.27 2.23 -6.32
CA ASP A 86 -19.69 2.28 -6.73
C ASP A 86 -20.56 1.34 -5.88
N ARG A 87 -19.95 0.54 -5.00
CA ARG A 87 -20.59 -0.50 -4.18
C ARG A 87 -21.48 -1.44 -5.00
N ARG A 88 -21.10 -1.73 -6.24
CA ARG A 88 -21.85 -2.59 -7.16
C ARG A 88 -20.92 -3.30 -8.16
N VAL A 89 -21.20 -4.56 -8.46
CA VAL A 89 -20.59 -5.28 -9.59
C VAL A 89 -21.45 -5.08 -10.85
N PRO A 90 -20.86 -4.75 -12.02
CA PRO A 90 -21.60 -4.61 -13.26
C PRO A 90 -22.33 -5.90 -13.66
N PRO A 91 -23.54 -5.80 -14.24
CA PRO A 91 -24.23 -6.97 -14.79
C PRO A 91 -23.40 -7.55 -15.94
N GLY A 92 -23.11 -8.84 -15.89
CA GLY A 92 -22.33 -9.56 -16.90
C GLY A 92 -20.97 -10.11 -16.43
N VAL A 93 -20.53 -9.78 -15.21
CA VAL A 93 -19.33 -10.40 -14.60
C VAL A 93 -19.75 -11.65 -13.83
N THR A 94 -19.14 -12.80 -14.13
CA THR A 94 -19.48 -14.08 -13.50
C THR A 94 -18.90 -14.20 -12.08
N ALA A 95 -19.55 -15.02 -11.24
CA ALA A 95 -19.14 -15.30 -9.85
C ALA A 95 -17.67 -15.73 -9.73
N ASP A 96 -17.21 -16.57 -10.66
CA ASP A 96 -15.82 -17.05 -10.71
C ASP A 96 -14.79 -15.92 -10.89
N GLU A 97 -15.20 -14.78 -11.42
CA GLU A 97 -14.32 -13.63 -11.64
C GLU A 97 -14.37 -12.60 -10.52
N TRP A 98 -15.56 -12.24 -10.06
CA TRP A 98 -15.70 -11.15 -9.10
C TRP A 98 -15.48 -11.59 -7.65
N ILE A 99 -15.80 -12.84 -7.30
CA ILE A 99 -15.64 -13.36 -5.93
C ILE A 99 -14.16 -13.41 -5.53
N PRO A 100 -13.25 -14.06 -6.30
CA PRO A 100 -11.83 -14.13 -5.91
C PRO A 100 -11.17 -12.74 -5.87
N ALA A 101 -11.55 -11.86 -6.80
CA ALA A 101 -11.00 -10.52 -6.89
C ALA A 101 -11.36 -9.65 -5.66
N LEU A 102 -12.59 -9.74 -5.17
CA LEU A 102 -13.00 -9.04 -3.94
C LEU A 102 -12.49 -9.71 -2.68
N GLN A 103 -12.36 -11.04 -2.66
CA GLN A 103 -11.74 -11.76 -1.54
C GLN A 103 -10.28 -11.32 -1.36
N ALA A 104 -9.50 -11.29 -2.45
CA ALA A 104 -8.13 -10.80 -2.45
C ALA A 104 -8.00 -9.34 -1.96
N GLN A 105 -9.06 -8.54 -2.09
CA GLN A 105 -9.11 -7.17 -1.54
C GLN A 105 -9.58 -7.13 -0.08
N ALA A 106 -10.51 -8.00 0.31
CA ALA A 106 -10.98 -8.14 1.69
C ALA A 106 -9.88 -8.67 2.61
N ASP A 107 -9.06 -9.61 2.14
CA ASP A 107 -7.93 -10.19 2.89
C ASP A 107 -6.85 -9.15 3.24
N ARG A 108 -6.81 -8.03 2.49
CA ARG A 108 -5.92 -6.89 2.79
C ARG A 108 -6.31 -6.18 4.09
N GLU A 109 -7.49 -6.41 4.65
CA GLU A 109 -7.86 -5.89 5.97
C GLU A 109 -6.88 -6.38 7.05
N GLY A 110 -6.56 -7.68 7.06
CA GLY A 110 -5.62 -8.26 8.02
C GLY A 110 -4.21 -7.69 7.87
N ALA A 111 -3.73 -7.58 6.63
CA ALA A 111 -2.45 -6.93 6.34
C ALA A 111 -2.43 -5.44 6.73
N GLY A 112 -3.58 -4.76 6.61
CA GLY A 112 -3.74 -3.36 7.03
C GLY A 112 -3.62 -3.19 8.54
N TRP A 113 -4.27 -4.05 9.32
CA TRP A 113 -4.16 -4.05 10.79
C TRP A 113 -2.75 -4.43 11.27
N GLY A 114 -2.12 -5.43 10.64
CA GLY A 114 -0.73 -5.78 10.94
C GLY A 114 0.22 -4.59 10.75
N LYS A 115 0.03 -3.78 9.70
CA LYS A 115 0.80 -2.55 9.49
C LYS A 115 0.58 -1.51 10.58
N ILE A 116 -0.63 -1.34 11.08
CA ILE A 116 -0.91 -0.39 12.17
C ILE A 116 -0.19 -0.82 13.44
N VAL A 117 -0.34 -2.10 13.83
CA VAL A 117 0.35 -2.64 15.02
C VAL A 117 1.86 -2.46 14.90
N LEU A 118 2.42 -2.79 13.73
CA LEU A 118 3.84 -2.61 13.46
C LEU A 118 4.26 -1.14 13.58
N CYS A 119 3.49 -0.20 13.01
CA CYS A 119 3.79 1.23 13.11
C CYS A 119 3.74 1.74 14.55
N VAL A 120 2.79 1.27 15.37
CA VAL A 120 2.71 1.61 16.79
C VAL A 120 3.94 1.12 17.54
N LEU A 121 4.33 -0.15 17.34
CA LEU A 121 5.51 -0.74 17.96
C LEU A 121 6.80 0.00 17.55
N TRP A 122 6.95 0.31 16.26
CA TRP A 122 8.10 1.06 15.76
C TRP A 122 8.14 2.50 16.25
N THR A 123 6.98 3.15 16.39
CA THR A 123 6.90 4.50 16.99
C THR A 123 7.37 4.46 18.44
N ALA A 124 6.90 3.47 19.22
CA ALA A 124 7.33 3.29 20.60
C ALA A 124 8.84 3.03 20.71
N MET A 125 9.39 2.16 19.85
CA MET A 125 10.83 1.87 19.82
C MET A 125 11.66 3.09 19.38
N THR A 126 11.16 3.88 18.42
CA THR A 126 11.80 5.12 17.97
C THR A 126 11.86 6.14 19.11
N LEU A 127 10.79 6.27 19.88
CA LEU A 127 10.72 7.16 21.03
C LEU A 127 11.61 6.67 22.19
N SER A 128 11.72 5.35 22.42
CA SER A 128 12.60 4.81 23.46
C SER A 128 14.09 5.03 23.16
N MET A 129 14.45 5.22 21.90
CA MET A 129 15.82 5.54 21.47
C MET A 129 16.00 7.03 21.12
N ALA A 130 15.06 7.90 21.53
CA ALA A 130 15.10 9.32 21.17
C ALA A 130 16.40 10.02 21.59
N ASP A 131 16.94 9.66 22.75
CA ASP A 131 18.19 10.21 23.27
C ASP A 131 19.42 9.79 22.45
N GLN A 132 19.35 8.68 21.71
CA GLN A 132 20.43 8.20 20.83
C GLN A 132 20.34 8.80 19.41
N HIS A 133 19.13 8.97 18.89
CA HIS A 133 18.92 9.43 17.51
C HIS A 133 18.92 10.96 17.36
N GLY A 134 18.69 11.69 18.45
CA GLY A 134 18.51 13.13 18.42
C GLY A 134 17.15 13.55 17.82
N PRO A 135 16.69 14.78 18.12
CA PRO A 135 15.30 15.19 17.91
C PRO A 135 14.85 15.19 16.45
N LEU A 136 15.76 15.50 15.52
CA LEU A 136 15.44 15.56 14.09
C LEU A 136 15.12 14.17 13.51
N LEU A 137 15.98 13.19 13.80
CA LEU A 137 15.85 11.84 13.26
C LEU A 137 14.68 11.10 13.92
N THR A 138 14.49 11.27 15.23
CA THR A 138 13.31 10.80 15.95
C THR A 138 12.02 11.38 15.36
N GLY A 139 11.97 12.69 15.09
CA GLY A 139 10.81 13.34 14.48
C GLY A 139 10.48 12.80 13.09
N MET A 140 11.49 12.60 12.23
CA MET A 140 11.31 12.04 10.88
C MET A 140 10.74 10.61 10.94
N LEU A 141 11.27 9.76 11.82
CA LEU A 141 10.81 8.39 11.97
C LEU A 141 9.39 8.30 12.53
N VAL A 142 9.08 9.06 13.58
CA VAL A 142 7.73 9.12 14.14
C VAL A 142 6.75 9.56 13.06
N THR A 143 7.08 10.59 12.29
CA THR A 143 6.23 11.06 11.19
C THR A 143 6.04 9.99 10.10
N LEU A 144 7.10 9.25 9.76
CA LEU A 144 7.03 8.12 8.82
C LEU A 144 6.06 7.04 9.31
N TRP A 145 6.22 6.59 10.55
CA TRP A 145 5.38 5.53 11.12
C TRP A 145 3.92 5.96 11.25
N LEU A 146 3.67 7.19 11.70
CA LEU A 146 2.33 7.75 11.75
C LEU A 146 1.72 7.88 10.35
N GLY A 147 2.49 8.31 9.35
CA GLY A 147 2.04 8.39 7.96
C GLY A 147 1.62 7.03 7.39
N ILE A 148 2.44 5.99 7.60
CA ILE A 148 2.12 4.63 7.17
C ILE A 148 0.89 4.08 7.90
N GLY A 149 0.83 4.28 9.23
CA GLY A 149 -0.31 3.87 10.05
C GLY A 149 -1.61 4.55 9.62
N ALA A 150 -1.59 5.87 9.44
CA ALA A 150 -2.72 6.66 8.98
C ALA A 150 -3.18 6.24 7.58
N TRP A 151 -2.25 6.00 6.66
CA TRP A 151 -2.60 5.48 5.33
C TRP A 151 -3.32 4.14 5.39
N SER A 152 -2.84 3.22 6.24
CA SER A 152 -3.48 1.92 6.44
C SER A 152 -4.90 2.08 7.00
N ALA A 153 -5.06 2.95 8.00
CA ALA A 153 -6.34 3.22 8.66
C ALA A 153 -7.37 3.92 7.76
N LEU A 154 -6.94 4.90 6.98
CA LEU A 154 -7.84 5.74 6.17
C LEU A 154 -8.18 5.12 4.81
N TRP A 155 -7.27 4.35 4.22
CA TRP A 155 -7.44 3.89 2.84
C TRP A 155 -7.47 2.37 2.70
N VAL A 156 -6.58 1.63 3.38
CA VAL A 156 -6.48 0.17 3.20
C VAL A 156 -7.65 -0.54 3.87
N ILE A 157 -7.88 -0.27 5.16
CA ILE A 157 -8.92 -0.94 5.95
C ILE A 157 -10.33 -0.61 5.44
N PRO A 158 -10.71 0.66 5.19
CA PRO A 158 -12.07 0.98 4.74
C PRO A 158 -12.38 0.36 3.37
N ARG A 159 -11.38 0.32 2.48
CA ARG A 159 -11.52 -0.29 1.15
C ARG A 159 -11.69 -1.80 1.22
N ALA A 160 -10.93 -2.47 2.09
CA ALA A 160 -11.07 -3.91 2.32
C ALA A 160 -12.44 -4.24 2.94
N ARG A 161 -12.91 -3.43 3.90
CA ARG A 161 -14.25 -3.55 4.48
C ARG A 161 -15.35 -3.34 3.46
N ALA A 162 -15.21 -2.36 2.57
CA ALA A 162 -16.16 -2.13 1.49
C ALA A 162 -16.23 -3.32 0.51
N ALA A 163 -15.09 -3.92 0.15
CA ALA A 163 -15.06 -5.15 -0.65
C ALA A 163 -15.75 -6.33 0.06
N ARG A 164 -15.52 -6.48 1.38
CA ARG A 164 -16.16 -7.51 2.21
C ARG A 164 -17.67 -7.30 2.33
N ALA A 165 -18.12 -6.06 2.44
CA ALA A 165 -19.54 -5.72 2.43
C ALA A 165 -20.19 -6.02 1.08
N LEU A 166 -19.48 -5.78 -0.03
CA LEU A 166 -19.94 -6.11 -1.37
C LEU A 166 -20.10 -7.63 -1.56
N LEU A 167 -19.11 -8.41 -1.13
CA LEU A 167 -19.16 -9.89 -1.13
C LEU A 167 -20.40 -10.41 -0.39
N ARG A 168 -20.65 -9.88 0.83
CA ARG A 168 -21.81 -10.29 1.63
C ARG A 168 -23.14 -9.97 0.95
N ARG A 169 -23.23 -8.85 0.23
CA ARG A 169 -24.44 -8.48 -0.52
C ARG A 169 -24.65 -9.34 -1.76
N GLY A 170 -23.58 -9.59 -2.53
CA GLY A 170 -23.65 -10.41 -3.74
C GLY A 170 -24.10 -11.85 -3.46
N VAL A 171 -23.58 -12.47 -2.39
CA VAL A 171 -23.99 -13.81 -1.93
C VAL A 171 -25.46 -13.84 -1.44
N ALA A 172 -25.96 -12.74 -0.85
CA ALA A 172 -27.35 -12.66 -0.38
C ALA A 172 -28.37 -12.46 -1.52
N THR A 173 -27.93 -12.10 -2.72
CA THR A 173 -28.78 -11.85 -3.90
C THR A 173 -28.82 -13.00 -4.90
N GLU A 174 -28.09 -14.10 -4.71
CA GLU A 174 -28.28 -15.30 -5.53
C GLU A 174 -29.62 -15.95 -5.13
N PRO A 175 -30.64 -15.96 -6.01
CA PRO A 175 -31.82 -16.76 -5.77
C PRO A 175 -31.41 -18.22 -5.90
N HIS A 176 -31.76 -19.02 -4.91
CA HIS A 176 -31.83 -20.48 -5.04
C HIS A 176 -32.44 -20.81 -6.42
N PRO A 177 -31.85 -21.71 -7.23
CA PRO A 177 -32.59 -22.27 -8.34
C PRO A 177 -33.81 -22.98 -7.75
N THR A 178 -35.00 -22.43 -7.97
CA THR A 178 -36.24 -23.17 -7.78
C THR A 178 -36.20 -24.29 -8.80
N GLU A 179 -35.85 -25.50 -8.36
CA GLU A 179 -36.14 -26.72 -9.09
C GLU A 179 -37.66 -26.77 -9.31
N SER A 180 -38.05 -26.80 -10.59
CA SER A 180 -39.41 -27.10 -11.06
C SER A 180 -39.36 -28.34 -11.93
#